data_AF-A0A517RIQ1-F1
#
_entry.id   AF-A0A517RIQ1-F1
#
_cell.length_a   1.000
_cell.length_b   1.000
_cell.length_c   1.000
_cell.angle_alpha   90.00
_cell.angle_beta   90.00
_cell.angle_gamma   90.00
#
_symmetry.space_group_name_H-M   'P 1'
#
loop_
_entity.id
_entity.type
_entity.pdbx_description
1 polymer ?
#
loop_
_entity_poly.entity_id
_entity_poly.type
_entity_poly.pdbx_seq_one_letter_code
_entity_poly.pdbx_strand_id
1 'polypeptide(L)'
;MLTVLPPFRNCFLLSTRRSLLTVAAMLSCLFALGIHEVPAQEKPSRVTKPKTATVKLKPFRMDFAPEDALGVLAVRPAQLLGEKAMSPVLQLTLREQQKNSDSNFLGVDPTKLETVTIIYLLSELGKVEQKPVDFVSVLQSTQNLDQALVQKKFSKTNLIESNYKGKTFLTNTSPDGDSLLFLDDKSFIISDKASALKKVIDSMQDQNNHTWEERLQPVETASIAGAINMQTARILLGGMVQSQSVKIPVWPLISPVWEHSEIAALGITLQQKLSLELAFTQEKNSPEIRQALQSLLGLGQNMLRQMNANNKQTKRPLRPDQEAQIKLVEQILGSTRVTQNEDLVKLSTSLNSETCTNMVAAILPGILQAREAARRSASKNNIRRIMLAFHNYHLDHKHFPPAVVVGPDGKTPHSWRVELLPYLDQQALYDQYRMNEPWDSPHNRKIAKTVVPVFNNPNSEKSTNASYFVVTGPGTVFGNKTGIKLSEILGGTSNTIAVFEAKRDIPWTKPADIPFDGKKVPEFGGFHQGGAHVGLCDGSVRFLSELTNKDFLKTLLTISADQKEPAP
;
A
#
# COMPACT_ATOMS: atom_id res chain seq x y z
N MET A 1 -8.38 -13.94 24.58
CA MET A 1 -7.49 -14.98 25.14
C MET A 1 -5.99 -14.78 24.80
N LEU A 2 -5.62 -14.04 23.75
CA LEU A 2 -4.23 -13.96 23.26
C LEU A 2 -3.34 -12.87 23.91
N THR A 3 -3.83 -12.17 24.94
CA THR A 3 -3.09 -11.11 25.66
C THR A 3 -2.75 -11.46 27.10
N VAL A 4 -3.11 -12.66 27.61
CA VAL A 4 -3.05 -12.99 29.05
C VAL A 4 -2.08 -14.13 29.41
N LEU A 5 -1.36 -14.73 28.44
CA LEU A 5 -0.36 -15.78 28.72
C LEU A 5 1.09 -15.30 28.52
N PRO A 6 1.97 -15.34 29.54
CA PRO A 6 3.33 -14.81 29.47
C PRO A 6 4.27 -15.47 28.42
N PRO A 7 4.21 -16.78 28.09
CA PRO A 7 5.09 -17.32 27.04
C PRO A 7 4.64 -16.96 25.61
N PHE A 8 3.40 -16.49 25.41
CA PHE A 8 2.87 -16.11 24.10
C PHE A 8 2.98 -14.61 23.79
N ARG A 9 3.36 -13.79 24.78
CA ARG A 9 3.45 -12.33 24.65
C ARG A 9 4.39 -11.90 23.52
N ASN A 10 5.57 -12.52 23.39
CA ASN A 10 6.58 -12.09 22.41
C ASN A 10 6.37 -12.64 20.99
N CYS A 11 5.72 -13.79 20.81
CA CYS A 11 5.42 -14.31 19.46
C CYS A 11 4.13 -13.71 18.87
N PHE A 12 3.10 -13.47 19.69
CA PHE A 12 1.81 -12.96 19.20
C PHE A 12 1.79 -11.44 19.01
N LEU A 13 2.54 -10.65 19.79
CA LEU A 13 2.60 -9.18 19.62
C LEU A 13 3.34 -8.75 18.33
N LEU A 14 4.27 -9.58 17.85
CA LEU A 14 4.96 -9.37 16.57
C LEU A 14 4.14 -9.90 15.36
N SER A 15 3.37 -10.97 15.54
CA SER A 15 2.57 -11.54 14.45
C SER A 15 1.17 -10.95 14.34
N THR A 16 0.41 -10.70 15.41
CA THR A 16 -0.96 -10.15 15.27
C THR A 16 -1.01 -8.68 14.90
N ARG A 17 0.00 -7.87 15.27
CA ARG A 17 0.17 -6.58 14.60
C ARG A 17 0.33 -6.81 13.10
N ARG A 18 1.21 -7.71 12.66
CA ARG A 18 1.46 -8.05 11.25
C ARG A 18 0.29 -8.74 10.52
N SER A 19 -0.52 -9.57 11.17
CA SER A 19 -1.60 -10.39 10.60
C SER A 19 -2.93 -9.64 10.53
N LEU A 20 -3.25 -8.83 11.56
CA LEU A 20 -4.25 -7.78 11.40
C LEU A 20 -3.75 -6.72 10.42
N LEU A 21 -2.44 -6.42 10.36
CA LEU A 21 -1.85 -5.66 9.26
C LEU A 21 -1.86 -6.42 7.93
N THR A 22 -2.19 -7.72 7.84
CA THR A 22 -2.25 -8.44 6.56
C THR A 22 -3.68 -8.43 6.02
N VAL A 23 -4.69 -8.60 6.88
CA VAL A 23 -6.10 -8.36 6.53
C VAL A 23 -6.37 -6.86 6.39
N ALA A 24 -5.80 -6.03 7.26
CA ALA A 24 -5.71 -4.59 7.07
C ALA A 24 -4.70 -4.22 5.98
N ALA A 25 -3.75 -5.07 5.56
CA ALA A 25 -2.94 -4.84 4.34
C ALA A 25 -3.78 -5.08 3.11
N MET A 26 -4.61 -6.13 3.09
CA MET A 26 -5.52 -6.45 1.99
C MET A 26 -6.63 -5.40 1.88
N LEU A 27 -7.24 -5.00 2.99
CA LEU A 27 -8.13 -3.84 3.04
C LEU A 27 -7.35 -2.55 2.77
N SER A 28 -6.10 -2.38 3.24
CA SER A 28 -5.30 -1.21 2.90
C SER A 28 -4.80 -1.23 1.47
N CYS A 29 -4.70 -2.35 0.75
CA CYS A 29 -4.39 -2.34 -0.68
C CYS A 29 -5.59 -1.78 -1.46
N LEU A 30 -6.81 -2.04 -0.96
CA LEU A 30 -8.03 -1.38 -1.42
C LEU A 30 -8.17 0.08 -0.94
N PHE A 31 -7.48 0.47 0.13
CA PHE A 31 -7.62 1.79 0.77
C PHE A 31 -6.34 2.66 0.80
N ALA A 32 -5.23 2.23 0.20
CA ALA A 32 -3.91 2.89 0.22
C ALA A 32 -3.80 4.04 -0.80
N LEU A 33 -4.93 4.50 -1.30
CA LEU A 33 -5.01 5.58 -2.28
C LEU A 33 -5.62 6.80 -1.60
N GLY A 34 -4.74 7.70 -1.15
CA GLY A 34 -5.04 9.12 -0.93
C GLY A 34 -5.60 9.56 0.44
N ILE A 35 -5.02 10.68 0.93
CA ILE A 35 -5.58 11.84 1.68
C ILE A 35 -5.90 11.89 3.21
N HIS A 36 -5.31 12.94 3.80
CA HIS A 36 -5.17 13.45 5.18
C HIS A 36 -6.25 13.34 6.27
N GLU A 37 -5.77 13.40 7.53
CA GLU A 37 -6.54 13.77 8.74
C GLU A 37 -6.78 15.29 8.85
N VAL A 38 -7.93 15.75 9.39
CA VAL A 38 -8.16 16.66 10.57
C VAL A 38 -9.70 16.74 10.90
N PRO A 39 -10.19 17.46 11.94
CA PRO A 39 -10.74 16.97 13.21
C PRO A 39 -12.29 16.93 13.29
N ALA A 40 -12.78 16.72 14.51
CA ALA A 40 -14.11 16.30 14.93
C ALA A 40 -15.37 17.02 14.38
N GLN A 41 -16.39 16.17 14.17
CA GLN A 41 -17.84 16.37 14.29
C GLN A 41 -18.54 17.45 13.42
N GLU A 42 -19.26 16.97 12.40
CA GLU A 42 -20.57 17.51 12.02
C GLU A 42 -21.56 16.38 11.67
N LYS A 43 -22.83 16.60 12.01
CA LYS A 43 -23.94 15.62 11.99
C LYS A 43 -24.21 15.05 10.58
N PRO A 44 -24.58 13.77 10.46
CA PRO A 44 -24.87 13.16 9.16
C PRO A 44 -26.18 13.68 8.57
N SER A 45 -26.09 14.29 7.39
CA SER A 45 -27.23 14.56 6.52
C SER A 45 -27.78 13.25 5.92
N ARG A 46 -29.10 13.21 5.77
CA ARG A 46 -29.93 12.03 5.54
C ARG A 46 -29.72 11.44 4.14
N VAL A 47 -28.93 10.37 4.04
CA VAL A 47 -28.85 9.54 2.81
C VAL A 47 -30.05 8.61 2.77
N THR A 48 -30.83 8.70 1.69
CA THR A 48 -31.99 7.83 1.40
C THR A 48 -31.55 6.37 1.21
N LYS A 49 -32.21 5.48 1.95
CA LYS A 49 -31.94 4.03 1.99
C LYS A 49 -32.38 3.32 0.69
N PRO A 50 -31.55 2.49 0.04
CA PRO A 50 -32.04 1.46 -0.85
C PRO A 50 -32.61 0.27 -0.06
N LYS A 51 -33.73 -0.29 -0.52
CA LYS A 51 -34.38 -1.48 0.04
C LYS A 51 -33.47 -2.71 -0.13
N THR A 52 -33.20 -3.43 0.96
CA THR A 52 -32.34 -4.62 1.02
C THR A 52 -33.08 -5.87 0.53
N ALA A 53 -32.94 -6.20 -0.76
CA ALA A 53 -33.09 -7.56 -1.24
C ALA A 53 -31.74 -8.27 -1.14
N THR A 54 -31.71 -9.54 -0.70
CA THR A 54 -30.48 -10.34 -0.68
C THR A 54 -30.02 -10.56 -2.12
N VAL A 55 -28.99 -9.84 -2.56
CA VAL A 55 -28.47 -9.93 -3.93
C VAL A 55 -27.68 -11.24 -4.05
N LYS A 56 -28.11 -12.13 -4.95
CA LYS A 56 -27.34 -13.33 -5.28
C LYS A 56 -26.05 -12.89 -5.99
N LEU A 57 -24.91 -13.14 -5.36
CA LEU A 57 -23.60 -12.81 -5.93
C LEU A 57 -23.25 -13.82 -7.03
N LYS A 58 -22.76 -13.31 -8.16
CA LYS A 58 -22.21 -14.14 -9.24
C LYS A 58 -20.81 -14.63 -8.85
N PRO A 59 -20.37 -15.82 -9.30
CA PRO A 59 -18.98 -16.26 -9.19
C PRO A 59 -17.98 -15.21 -9.68
N PHE A 60 -16.80 -15.17 -9.08
CA PHE A 60 -15.68 -14.39 -9.63
C PHE A 60 -15.17 -15.05 -10.91
N ARG A 61 -14.93 -14.25 -11.94
CA ARG A 61 -14.21 -14.71 -13.14
C ARG A 61 -12.73 -14.92 -12.82
N MET A 62 -12.16 -16.02 -13.30
CA MET A 62 -10.74 -16.36 -13.12
C MET A 62 -10.07 -16.90 -14.39
N ASP A 63 -10.72 -16.78 -15.55
CA ASP A 63 -10.21 -17.18 -16.88
C ASP A 63 -8.88 -16.49 -17.25
N PHE A 64 -8.56 -15.37 -16.60
CA PHE A 64 -7.33 -14.62 -16.79
C PHE A 64 -6.18 -15.03 -15.85
N ALA A 65 -6.41 -15.89 -14.85
CA ALA A 65 -5.40 -16.25 -13.87
C ALA A 65 -4.53 -17.42 -14.38
N PRO A 66 -3.20 -17.23 -14.54
CA PRO A 66 -2.30 -18.30 -14.96
C PRO A 66 -2.31 -19.47 -13.97
N GLU A 67 -2.26 -20.71 -14.47
CA GLU A 67 -2.29 -21.93 -13.66
C GLU A 67 -1.18 -21.96 -12.58
N ASP A 68 -0.01 -21.45 -12.92
CA ASP A 68 1.21 -21.39 -12.11
C ASP A 68 1.23 -20.20 -11.11
N ALA A 69 0.17 -19.39 -11.07
CA ALA A 69 0.07 -18.30 -10.11
C ALA A 69 0.28 -18.80 -8.67
N LEU A 70 0.92 -17.99 -7.83
CA LEU A 70 1.08 -18.28 -6.41
C LEU A 70 -0.26 -18.20 -5.68
N GLY A 71 -1.13 -17.28 -6.10
CA GLY A 71 -2.40 -17.05 -5.47
C GLY A 71 -3.22 -15.97 -6.15
N VAL A 72 -4.48 -15.88 -5.76
CA VAL A 72 -5.42 -14.85 -6.21
C VAL A 72 -6.16 -14.25 -5.03
N LEU A 73 -6.54 -12.98 -5.13
CA LEU A 73 -7.41 -12.28 -4.18
C LEU A 73 -8.44 -11.47 -4.97
N ALA A 74 -9.70 -11.83 -4.85
CA ALA A 74 -10.83 -11.17 -5.48
C ALA A 74 -11.76 -10.52 -4.45
N VAL A 75 -12.20 -9.29 -4.73
CA VAL A 75 -13.05 -8.50 -3.85
C VAL A 75 -14.19 -7.87 -4.64
N ARG A 76 -15.35 -7.66 -4.01
CA ARG A 76 -16.49 -6.89 -4.55
C ARG A 76 -16.67 -5.55 -3.84
N PRO A 77 -15.92 -4.49 -4.19
CA PRO A 77 -15.95 -3.22 -3.47
C PRO A 77 -17.34 -2.58 -3.41
N ALA A 78 -18.04 -2.49 -4.54
CA ALA A 78 -19.37 -1.87 -4.60
C ALA A 78 -20.38 -2.59 -3.70
N GLN A 79 -20.34 -3.92 -3.67
CA GLN A 79 -21.22 -4.71 -2.79
C GLN A 79 -20.86 -4.49 -1.32
N LEU A 80 -19.58 -4.62 -0.95
CA LEU A 80 -19.13 -4.43 0.43
C LEU A 80 -19.48 -3.04 0.95
N LEU A 81 -19.20 -1.99 0.18
CA LEU A 81 -19.50 -0.61 0.56
C LEU A 81 -21.02 -0.34 0.65
N GLY A 82 -21.84 -1.13 -0.05
CA GLY A 82 -23.29 -1.09 0.05
C GLY A 82 -23.86 -1.73 1.33
N GLU A 83 -23.08 -2.53 2.06
CA GLU A 83 -23.54 -3.18 3.28
C GLU A 83 -23.65 -2.21 4.45
N LYS A 84 -24.71 -2.36 5.26
CA LYS A 84 -24.96 -1.48 6.41
C LYS A 84 -23.77 -1.42 7.38
N ALA A 85 -23.13 -2.57 7.63
CA ALA A 85 -21.96 -2.66 8.52
C ALA A 85 -20.76 -1.83 8.02
N MET A 86 -20.67 -1.59 6.71
CA MET A 86 -19.59 -0.82 6.09
C MET A 86 -19.89 0.68 5.95
N SER A 87 -21.04 1.16 6.46
CA SER A 87 -21.41 2.59 6.43
C SER A 87 -20.30 3.54 6.94
N PRO A 88 -19.57 3.25 8.05
CA PRO A 88 -18.49 4.11 8.50
C PRO A 88 -17.36 4.21 7.48
N VAL A 89 -17.03 3.10 6.82
CA VAL A 89 -15.99 3.03 5.79
C VAL A 89 -16.44 3.75 4.52
N LEU A 90 -17.69 3.56 4.09
CA LEU A 90 -18.29 4.30 2.98
C LEU A 90 -18.26 5.81 3.24
N GLN A 91 -18.63 6.26 4.44
CA GLN A 91 -18.59 7.69 4.80
C GLN A 91 -17.16 8.24 4.76
N LEU A 92 -16.16 7.49 5.21
CA LEU A 92 -14.77 7.90 5.05
C LEU A 92 -14.41 8.02 3.57
N THR A 93 -14.74 7.02 2.75
CA THR A 93 -14.46 7.05 1.30
C THR A 93 -15.13 8.23 0.60
N LEU A 94 -16.42 8.49 0.86
CA LEU A 94 -17.16 9.60 0.25
C LEU A 94 -16.59 10.97 0.69
N ARG A 95 -16.19 11.11 1.95
CA ARG A 95 -15.54 12.34 2.44
C ARG A 95 -14.20 12.58 1.74
N GLU A 96 -13.43 11.53 1.46
CA GLU A 96 -12.18 11.67 0.69
C GLU A 96 -12.45 12.10 -0.75
N GLN A 97 -13.44 11.50 -1.40
CA GLN A 97 -13.84 11.89 -2.76
C GLN A 97 -14.23 13.36 -2.88
N GLN A 98 -14.92 13.89 -1.86
CA GLN A 98 -15.30 15.30 -1.82
C GLN A 98 -14.10 16.24 -1.60
N LYS A 99 -13.12 15.82 -0.79
CA LYS A 99 -11.93 16.63 -0.49
C LYS A 99 -10.92 16.64 -1.62
N ASN A 100 -10.79 15.54 -2.35
CA ASN A 100 -9.85 15.41 -3.45
C ASN A 100 -10.47 14.57 -4.58
N SER A 101 -10.82 15.23 -5.68
CA SER A 101 -11.32 14.59 -6.89
C SER A 101 -10.33 13.56 -7.48
N ASP A 102 -9.06 13.60 -7.08
CA ASP A 102 -8.00 12.68 -7.51
C ASP A 102 -7.84 11.43 -6.63
N SER A 103 -8.67 11.25 -5.60
CA SER A 103 -8.62 10.13 -4.64
C SER A 103 -9.02 8.77 -5.20
N ASN A 104 -9.78 8.76 -6.30
CA ASN A 104 -10.28 7.54 -6.91
C ASN A 104 -9.14 6.73 -7.55
N PHE A 105 -9.18 5.40 -7.36
CA PHE A 105 -8.20 4.51 -7.98
C PHE A 105 -8.29 4.61 -9.49
N LEU A 106 -7.26 5.19 -10.11
CA LEU A 106 -7.23 5.45 -11.54
C LEU A 106 -8.49 6.19 -12.06
N GLY A 107 -9.09 7.03 -11.21
CA GLY A 107 -10.32 7.77 -11.56
C GLY A 107 -11.62 6.96 -11.43
N VAL A 108 -11.57 5.70 -10.99
CA VAL A 108 -12.75 4.85 -10.83
C VAL A 108 -13.31 4.96 -9.41
N ASP A 109 -14.61 5.26 -9.32
CA ASP A 109 -15.31 5.30 -8.04
C ASP A 109 -15.39 3.89 -7.42
N PRO A 110 -14.87 3.66 -6.21
CA PRO A 110 -14.95 2.37 -5.53
C PRO A 110 -16.38 1.87 -5.30
N THR A 111 -17.39 2.75 -5.28
CA THR A 111 -18.81 2.32 -5.21
C THR A 111 -19.33 1.75 -6.53
N LYS A 112 -18.57 1.91 -7.62
CA LYS A 112 -18.88 1.38 -8.96
C LYS A 112 -18.03 0.18 -9.36
N LEU A 113 -16.95 -0.12 -8.62
CA LEU A 113 -16.12 -1.30 -8.84
C LEU A 113 -16.89 -2.57 -8.45
N GLU A 114 -17.29 -3.34 -9.46
CA GLU A 114 -17.98 -4.62 -9.32
C GLU A 114 -17.03 -5.66 -8.73
N THR A 115 -15.86 -5.82 -9.34
CA THR A 115 -14.81 -6.73 -8.88
C THR A 115 -13.42 -6.10 -9.01
N VAL A 116 -12.54 -6.47 -8.09
CA VAL A 116 -11.10 -6.23 -8.17
C VAL A 116 -10.42 -7.56 -7.86
N THR A 117 -9.69 -8.11 -8.80
CA THR A 117 -8.94 -9.37 -8.65
C THR A 117 -7.45 -9.10 -8.77
N ILE A 118 -6.68 -9.50 -7.78
CA ILE A 118 -5.21 -9.42 -7.75
C ILE A 118 -4.67 -10.84 -7.92
N ILE A 119 -3.74 -11.00 -8.85
CA ILE A 119 -3.07 -12.26 -9.17
C ILE A 119 -1.60 -12.09 -8.77
N TYR A 120 -1.11 -13.03 -7.97
CA TYR A 120 0.28 -13.05 -7.51
C TYR A 120 1.07 -14.03 -8.37
N LEU A 121 2.07 -13.53 -9.09
CA LEU A 121 2.90 -14.31 -10.01
C LEU A 121 4.34 -14.39 -9.49
N LEU A 122 4.99 -15.52 -9.71
CA LEU A 122 6.42 -15.65 -9.44
C LEU A 122 7.22 -14.78 -10.41
N SER A 123 8.09 -13.94 -9.86
CA SER A 123 9.04 -13.16 -10.66
C SER A 123 10.10 -14.09 -11.27
N GLU A 124 10.50 -13.83 -12.52
CA GLU A 124 11.56 -14.61 -13.16
C GLU A 124 12.91 -14.40 -12.45
N LEU A 125 13.51 -15.50 -11.99
CA LEU A 125 14.80 -15.52 -11.30
C LEU A 125 15.91 -15.07 -12.28
N GLY A 126 16.40 -13.83 -12.12
CA GLY A 126 17.48 -13.31 -12.97
C GLY A 126 17.86 -11.83 -12.78
N LYS A 127 17.07 -11.03 -12.04
CA LYS A 127 17.40 -9.62 -11.74
C LYS A 127 17.53 -9.40 -10.23
N VAL A 128 18.58 -8.70 -9.82
CA VAL A 128 19.07 -8.49 -8.43
C VAL A 128 18.12 -7.65 -7.54
N GLU A 129 16.86 -7.44 -7.93
CA GLU A 129 15.92 -6.61 -7.17
C GLU A 129 14.87 -7.42 -6.38
N GLN A 130 15.10 -7.48 -5.07
CA GLN A 130 14.29 -7.64 -3.85
C GLN A 130 12.77 -8.02 -3.84
N LYS A 131 12.06 -8.20 -4.96
CA LYS A 131 10.66 -8.70 -4.95
C LYS A 131 10.56 -10.08 -5.62
N PRO A 132 10.18 -11.14 -4.87
CA PRO A 132 10.02 -12.48 -5.42
C PRO A 132 8.65 -12.70 -6.11
N VAL A 133 7.76 -11.71 -6.06
CA VAL A 133 6.38 -11.81 -6.55
C VAL A 133 6.00 -10.54 -7.29
N ASP A 134 5.56 -10.71 -8.54
CA ASP A 134 4.94 -9.68 -9.37
C ASP A 134 3.42 -9.72 -9.19
N PHE A 135 2.72 -8.63 -9.50
CA PHE A 135 1.27 -8.60 -9.34
C PHE A 135 0.55 -8.04 -10.58
N VAL A 136 -0.60 -8.64 -10.86
CA VAL A 136 -1.52 -8.18 -11.89
C VAL A 136 -2.87 -7.93 -11.24
N SER A 137 -3.48 -6.78 -11.51
CA SER A 137 -4.82 -6.45 -11.00
C SER A 137 -5.80 -6.30 -12.16
N VAL A 138 -6.87 -7.08 -12.12
CA VAL A 138 -8.01 -7.00 -13.06
C VAL A 138 -9.15 -6.28 -12.35
N LEU A 139 -9.64 -5.21 -12.97
CA LEU A 139 -10.71 -4.38 -12.43
C LEU A 139 -11.92 -4.43 -13.35
N GLN A 140 -13.10 -4.56 -12.76
CA GLN A 140 -14.38 -4.52 -13.46
C GLN A 140 -15.30 -3.50 -12.79
N SER A 141 -15.89 -2.63 -13.60
CA SER A 141 -16.83 -1.61 -13.18
C SER A 141 -18.26 -1.99 -13.59
N THR A 142 -19.21 -1.60 -12.76
CA THR A 142 -20.65 -1.69 -13.06
C THR A 142 -21.09 -0.70 -14.16
N GLN A 143 -20.25 0.31 -14.44
CA GLN A 143 -20.50 1.39 -15.40
C GLN A 143 -19.35 1.52 -16.40
N ASN A 144 -19.62 2.13 -17.54
CA ASN A 144 -18.58 2.40 -18.54
C ASN A 144 -17.48 3.27 -17.94
N LEU A 145 -16.23 2.92 -18.23
CA LEU A 145 -15.04 3.59 -17.78
C LEU A 145 -14.73 4.80 -18.68
N ASP A 146 -14.33 5.91 -18.05
CA ASP A 146 -13.64 6.97 -18.76
C ASP A 146 -12.19 6.51 -19.01
N GLN A 147 -11.96 5.80 -20.12
CA GLN A 147 -10.65 5.24 -20.45
C GLN A 147 -9.58 6.32 -20.55
N ALA A 148 -9.93 7.53 -21.03
CA ALA A 148 -8.99 8.65 -21.11
C ALA A 148 -8.58 9.12 -19.71
N LEU A 149 -9.51 9.18 -18.75
CA LEU A 149 -9.20 9.46 -17.36
C LEU A 149 -8.34 8.36 -16.73
N VAL A 150 -8.67 7.08 -16.97
CA VAL A 150 -7.87 5.94 -16.47
C VAL A 150 -6.43 6.02 -16.99
N GLN A 151 -6.23 6.23 -18.29
CA GLN A 151 -4.89 6.37 -18.88
C GLN A 151 -4.13 7.56 -18.28
N LYS A 152 -4.77 8.73 -18.20
CA LYS A 152 -4.17 9.95 -17.61
C LYS A 152 -3.77 9.78 -16.15
N LYS A 153 -4.52 8.95 -15.40
CA LYS A 153 -4.24 8.64 -14.00
C LYS A 153 -3.21 7.53 -13.86
N PHE A 154 -3.14 6.61 -14.81
CA PHE A 154 -2.18 5.51 -14.86
C PHE A 154 -0.78 6.03 -15.14
N SER A 155 -0.61 6.88 -16.15
CA SER A 155 0.65 7.58 -16.39
C SER A 155 0.43 9.02 -16.81
N LYS A 156 1.34 9.88 -16.35
CA LYS A 156 1.44 11.28 -16.81
C LYS A 156 2.43 11.44 -17.97
N THR A 157 3.22 10.41 -18.27
CA THR A 157 4.15 10.39 -19.40
C THR A 157 3.46 9.85 -20.65
N ASN A 158 4.08 10.05 -21.81
CA ASN A 158 3.63 9.40 -23.04
C ASN A 158 3.68 7.89 -22.83
N LEU A 159 2.54 7.24 -23.09
CA LEU A 159 2.41 5.79 -23.03
C LEU A 159 2.87 5.21 -24.37
N ILE A 160 3.60 4.09 -24.28
CA ILE A 160 4.02 3.35 -25.46
C ILE A 160 2.99 2.25 -25.70
N GLU A 161 2.40 2.25 -26.89
CA GLU A 161 1.50 1.20 -27.32
C GLU A 161 2.31 -0.04 -27.73
N SER A 162 2.00 -1.17 -27.10
CA SER A 162 2.62 -2.45 -27.37
C SER A 162 1.56 -3.47 -27.76
N ASN A 163 1.86 -4.31 -28.74
CA ASN A 163 1.00 -5.42 -29.12
C ASN A 163 1.61 -6.75 -28.65
N TYR A 164 0.80 -7.61 -28.06
CA TYR A 164 1.18 -8.97 -27.74
C TYR A 164 -0.01 -9.90 -27.99
N LYS A 165 0.20 -10.89 -28.87
CA LYS A 165 -0.80 -11.87 -29.30
C LYS A 165 -2.17 -11.25 -29.66
N GLY A 166 -2.18 -10.13 -30.36
CA GLY A 166 -3.42 -9.46 -30.79
C GLY A 166 -4.11 -8.64 -29.70
N LYS A 167 -3.52 -8.50 -28.52
CA LYS A 167 -3.94 -7.54 -27.48
C LYS A 167 -3.00 -6.35 -27.49
N THR A 168 -3.60 -5.16 -27.55
CA THR A 168 -2.90 -3.89 -27.44
C THR A 168 -2.93 -3.41 -26.00
N PHE A 169 -1.76 -3.17 -25.41
CA PHE A 169 -1.62 -2.63 -24.07
C PHE A 169 -0.63 -1.46 -24.06
N LEU A 170 -0.70 -0.66 -23.02
CA LEU A 170 0.09 0.55 -22.82
C LEU A 170 1.15 0.28 -21.78
N THR A 171 2.39 0.68 -22.04
CA THR A 171 3.49 0.63 -21.05
C THR A 171 3.98 2.03 -20.72
N ASN A 172 4.52 2.18 -19.53
CA ASN A 172 5.31 3.36 -19.18
C ASN A 172 6.70 3.36 -19.86
N THR A 173 7.61 4.21 -19.42
CA THR A 173 8.92 4.52 -20.03
C THR A 173 9.92 3.34 -20.13
N SER A 174 9.56 2.14 -19.67
CA SER A 174 10.37 0.91 -19.78
C SER A 174 9.65 -0.20 -20.56
N PRO A 175 10.33 -0.97 -21.43
CA PRO A 175 9.76 -2.13 -22.14
C PRO A 175 9.14 -3.21 -21.23
N ASP A 176 9.54 -3.25 -19.96
CA ASP A 176 9.04 -4.19 -18.94
C ASP A 176 8.49 -3.46 -17.70
N GLY A 177 8.12 -2.18 -17.84
CA GLY A 177 7.58 -1.38 -16.74
C GLY A 177 6.09 -1.59 -16.51
N ASP A 178 5.48 -0.68 -15.75
CA ASP A 178 4.06 -0.70 -15.45
C ASP A 178 3.24 -0.75 -16.75
N SER A 179 2.22 -1.59 -16.77
CA SER A 179 1.39 -1.80 -17.95
C SER A 179 -0.10 -1.68 -17.67
N LEU A 180 -0.85 -1.23 -18.67
CA LEU A 180 -2.30 -1.02 -18.65
C LEU A 180 -2.94 -1.61 -19.92
N LEU A 181 -3.92 -2.49 -19.77
CA LEU A 181 -4.68 -3.10 -20.86
C LEU A 181 -6.17 -2.89 -20.62
N PHE A 182 -6.90 -2.29 -21.56
CA PHE A 182 -8.36 -2.30 -21.52
C PHE A 182 -8.88 -3.60 -22.13
N LEU A 183 -9.77 -4.28 -21.42
CA LEU A 183 -10.42 -5.50 -21.90
C LEU A 183 -11.68 -5.18 -22.68
N ASP A 184 -12.46 -4.23 -22.17
CA ASP A 184 -13.70 -3.71 -22.73
C ASP A 184 -14.02 -2.34 -22.10
N ASP A 185 -15.21 -1.81 -22.35
CA ASP A 185 -15.65 -0.50 -21.84
C ASP A 185 -15.81 -0.45 -20.31
N LYS A 186 -15.77 -1.58 -19.61
CA LYS A 186 -16.03 -1.72 -18.17
C LYS A 186 -14.87 -2.36 -17.41
N SER A 187 -13.88 -2.93 -18.10
CA SER A 187 -12.81 -3.68 -17.49
C SER A 187 -11.43 -3.32 -18.03
N PHE A 188 -10.45 -3.32 -17.13
CA PHE A 188 -9.05 -3.11 -17.47
C PHE A 188 -8.13 -3.88 -16.52
N ILE A 189 -6.91 -4.13 -16.98
CA ILE A 189 -5.84 -4.80 -16.26
C ILE A 189 -4.70 -3.81 -16.05
N ILE A 190 -4.13 -3.80 -14.85
CA ILE A 190 -2.84 -3.16 -14.58
C ILE A 190 -1.84 -4.18 -14.06
N SER A 191 -0.57 -3.98 -14.37
CA SER A 191 0.52 -4.76 -13.78
C SER A 191 1.74 -3.88 -13.53
N ASP A 192 2.54 -4.25 -12.54
CA ASP A 192 3.85 -3.64 -12.28
C ASP A 192 4.91 -4.01 -13.32
N LYS A 193 4.66 -5.05 -14.14
CA LYS A 193 5.54 -5.44 -15.25
C LYS A 193 4.78 -5.87 -16.49
N ALA A 194 5.27 -5.49 -17.66
CA ALA A 194 4.72 -5.97 -18.92
C ALA A 194 4.86 -7.50 -19.07
N SER A 195 5.95 -8.10 -18.57
CA SER A 195 6.15 -9.56 -18.53
C SER A 195 5.06 -10.29 -17.74
N ALA A 196 4.68 -9.77 -16.58
CA ALA A 196 3.60 -10.33 -15.77
C ALA A 196 2.23 -10.20 -16.47
N LEU A 197 1.95 -9.05 -17.11
CA LEU A 197 0.75 -8.87 -17.93
C LEU A 197 0.68 -9.86 -19.10
N LYS A 198 1.81 -10.14 -19.76
CA LYS A 198 1.87 -11.11 -20.88
C LYS A 198 1.45 -12.52 -20.44
N LYS A 199 1.86 -12.97 -19.26
CA LYS A 199 1.40 -14.26 -18.69
C LYS A 199 -0.12 -14.32 -18.53
N VAL A 200 -0.74 -13.21 -18.11
CA VAL A 200 -2.20 -13.09 -18.01
C VAL A 200 -2.86 -13.08 -19.39
N ILE A 201 -2.28 -12.40 -20.38
CA ILE A 201 -2.79 -12.45 -21.77
C ILE A 201 -2.72 -13.88 -22.32
N ASP A 202 -1.63 -14.61 -22.04
CA ASP A 202 -1.48 -16.01 -22.43
C ASP A 202 -2.57 -16.89 -21.82
N SER A 203 -2.83 -16.72 -20.52
CA SER A 203 -3.93 -17.40 -19.81
C SER A 203 -5.30 -17.12 -20.42
N MET A 204 -5.59 -15.85 -20.74
CA MET A 204 -6.89 -15.45 -21.32
C MET A 204 -7.17 -16.05 -22.70
N GLN A 205 -6.14 -16.49 -23.43
CA GLN A 205 -6.29 -17.11 -24.75
C GLN A 205 -6.49 -18.62 -24.67
N ASP A 206 -6.15 -19.24 -23.54
CA ASP A 206 -6.40 -20.64 -23.30
C ASP A 206 -7.86 -20.85 -22.89
N GLN A 207 -8.69 -21.26 -23.85
CA GLN A 207 -10.12 -21.52 -23.62
C GLN A 207 -10.38 -22.69 -22.67
N ASN A 208 -9.37 -23.50 -22.36
CA ASN A 208 -9.49 -24.62 -21.42
C ASN A 208 -9.01 -24.26 -20.01
N ASN A 209 -8.50 -23.03 -19.78
CA ASN A 209 -8.03 -22.65 -18.46
C ASN A 209 -9.20 -22.33 -17.52
N HIS A 210 -9.61 -23.36 -16.77
CA HIS A 210 -10.59 -23.26 -15.68
C HIS A 210 -9.95 -23.46 -14.30
N THR A 211 -8.62 -23.56 -14.23
CA THR A 211 -7.93 -24.03 -13.04
C THR A 211 -8.23 -23.17 -11.81
N TRP A 212 -8.17 -21.85 -11.93
CA TRP A 212 -8.47 -20.97 -10.80
C TRP A 212 -9.97 -20.82 -10.52
N GLU A 213 -10.85 -21.10 -11.48
CA GLU A 213 -12.30 -21.15 -11.25
C GLU A 213 -12.64 -22.36 -10.38
N GLU A 214 -12.07 -23.53 -10.69
CA GLU A 214 -12.22 -24.76 -9.90
C GLU A 214 -11.60 -24.61 -8.50
N ARG A 215 -10.37 -24.09 -8.41
CA ARG A 215 -9.67 -23.88 -7.13
C ARG A 215 -10.39 -22.89 -6.20
N LEU A 216 -11.10 -21.90 -6.74
CA LEU A 216 -11.88 -20.93 -5.96
C LEU A 216 -13.35 -21.30 -5.80
N GLN A 217 -13.84 -22.34 -6.47
CA GLN A 217 -15.23 -22.79 -6.41
C GLN A 217 -15.83 -22.77 -4.99
N PRO A 218 -15.12 -23.24 -3.92
CA PRO A 218 -15.68 -23.23 -2.57
C PRO A 218 -16.11 -21.85 -2.07
N VAL A 219 -15.50 -20.78 -2.57
CA VAL A 219 -15.64 -19.40 -2.08
C VAL A 219 -15.96 -18.40 -3.19
N GLU A 220 -16.32 -18.87 -4.39
CA GLU A 220 -16.46 -18.06 -5.61
C GLU A 220 -17.50 -16.93 -5.49
N THR A 221 -18.54 -17.11 -4.67
CA THR A 221 -19.59 -16.11 -4.43
C THR A 221 -19.37 -15.26 -3.18
N ALA A 222 -18.23 -15.40 -2.48
CA ALA A 222 -17.96 -14.66 -1.24
C ALA A 222 -17.57 -13.20 -1.52
N SER A 223 -18.06 -12.23 -0.75
CA SER A 223 -17.74 -10.79 -0.91
C SER A 223 -16.24 -10.50 -1.08
N ILE A 224 -15.39 -11.27 -0.38
CA ILE A 224 -13.94 -11.36 -0.57
C ILE A 224 -13.61 -12.84 -0.71
N ALA A 225 -12.86 -13.22 -1.72
CA ALA A 225 -12.33 -14.56 -1.90
C ALA A 225 -10.82 -14.49 -2.16
N GLY A 226 -10.04 -15.36 -1.56
CA GLY A 226 -8.63 -15.50 -1.89
C GLY A 226 -8.21 -16.94 -1.82
N ALA A 227 -7.25 -17.35 -2.64
CA ALA A 227 -6.71 -18.70 -2.63
C ALA A 227 -5.21 -18.68 -2.90
N ILE A 228 -4.50 -19.61 -2.28
CA ILE A 228 -3.05 -19.78 -2.41
C ILE A 228 -2.77 -21.19 -2.91
N ASN A 229 -1.89 -21.29 -3.91
CA ASN A 229 -1.29 -22.55 -4.33
C ASN A 229 -0.25 -22.98 -3.28
N MET A 230 -0.63 -23.96 -2.46
CA MET A 230 0.18 -24.42 -1.34
C MET A 230 1.42 -25.18 -1.80
N GLN A 231 1.40 -25.80 -2.98
CA GLN A 231 2.59 -26.43 -3.55
C GLN A 231 3.65 -25.37 -3.85
N THR A 232 3.28 -24.30 -4.54
CA THR A 232 4.17 -23.16 -4.83
C THR A 232 4.62 -22.45 -3.55
N ALA A 233 3.70 -22.25 -2.59
CA ALA A 233 4.01 -21.64 -1.31
C ALA A 233 5.04 -22.45 -0.50
N ARG A 234 4.97 -23.79 -0.53
CA ARG A 234 5.96 -24.67 0.09
C ARG A 234 7.34 -24.53 -0.51
N ILE A 235 7.44 -24.38 -1.83
CA ILE A 235 8.73 -24.17 -2.51
C ILE A 235 9.36 -22.85 -2.06
N LEU A 236 8.57 -21.77 -2.01
CA LEU A 236 9.06 -20.43 -1.64
C LEU A 236 9.40 -20.29 -0.16
N LEU A 237 8.55 -20.83 0.72
CA LEU A 237 8.59 -20.55 2.15
C LEU A 237 9.08 -21.75 2.97
N GLY A 238 9.33 -22.91 2.37
CA GLY A 238 9.65 -24.16 3.07
C GLY A 238 10.81 -24.02 4.06
N GLY A 239 11.93 -23.45 3.62
CA GLY A 239 13.09 -23.23 4.50
C GLY A 239 12.80 -22.28 5.66
N MET A 240 12.00 -21.22 5.41
CA MET A 240 11.58 -20.29 6.45
C MET A 240 10.65 -20.97 7.46
N VAL A 241 9.63 -21.68 6.96
CA VAL A 241 8.64 -22.39 7.77
C VAL A 241 9.30 -23.47 8.63
N GLN A 242 10.24 -24.24 8.08
CA GLN A 242 10.98 -25.27 8.82
C GLN A 242 11.82 -24.67 9.96
N SER A 243 12.40 -23.49 9.75
CA SER A 243 13.16 -22.79 10.81
C SER A 243 12.27 -22.23 11.93
N GLN A 244 11.02 -21.87 11.62
CA GLN A 244 10.09 -21.26 12.57
C GLN A 244 9.16 -22.27 13.25
N SER A 245 8.90 -23.42 12.63
CA SER A 245 7.99 -24.45 13.13
C SER A 245 8.37 -24.93 14.53
N VAL A 246 9.66 -25.09 14.81
CA VAL A 246 10.20 -25.49 16.13
C VAL A 246 9.79 -24.52 17.24
N LYS A 247 9.51 -23.25 16.91
CA LYS A 247 9.12 -22.21 17.86
C LYS A 247 7.61 -22.09 18.06
N ILE A 248 6.80 -22.86 17.34
CA ILE A 248 5.33 -22.79 17.37
C ILE A 248 4.80 -24.02 18.12
N PRO A 249 4.33 -23.90 19.37
CA PRO A 249 3.91 -25.05 20.19
C PRO A 249 2.77 -25.87 19.57
N VAL A 250 1.92 -25.24 18.77
CA VAL A 250 0.79 -25.90 18.08
C VAL A 250 1.17 -26.41 16.69
N TRP A 251 2.44 -26.33 16.27
CA TRP A 251 2.89 -26.75 14.94
C TRP A 251 2.48 -28.19 14.60
N PRO A 252 2.66 -29.20 15.46
CA PRO A 252 2.27 -30.57 15.15
C PRO A 252 0.77 -30.75 14.87
N LEU A 253 -0.07 -29.84 15.38
CA LEU A 253 -1.52 -29.86 15.13
C LEU A 253 -1.88 -29.24 13.78
N ILE A 254 -1.06 -28.34 13.25
CA ILE A 254 -1.36 -27.59 12.01
C ILE A 254 -0.51 -28.03 10.82
N SER A 255 0.58 -28.77 11.05
CA SER A 255 1.46 -29.27 9.99
C SER A 255 0.73 -30.08 8.93
N PRO A 256 -0.32 -30.90 9.23
CA PRO A 256 -1.05 -31.60 8.19
C PRO A 256 -1.73 -30.66 7.18
N VAL A 257 -2.18 -29.48 7.63
CA VAL A 257 -2.76 -28.45 6.73
C VAL A 257 -1.68 -27.90 5.79
N TRP A 258 -0.47 -27.67 6.30
CA TRP A 258 0.66 -27.20 5.51
C TRP A 258 1.17 -28.25 4.52
N GLU A 259 1.21 -29.52 4.94
CA GLU A 259 1.83 -30.61 4.18
C GLU A 259 0.89 -31.20 3.11
N HIS A 260 -0.40 -31.34 3.43
CA HIS A 260 -1.34 -32.08 2.58
C HIS A 260 -2.32 -31.22 1.79
N SER A 261 -2.40 -29.91 2.07
CA SER A 261 -3.24 -29.02 1.27
C SER A 261 -2.59 -28.72 -0.08
N GLU A 262 -3.37 -28.76 -1.14
CA GLU A 262 -2.99 -28.27 -2.47
C GLU A 262 -3.38 -26.80 -2.64
N ILE A 263 -4.63 -26.48 -2.32
CA ILE A 263 -5.15 -25.12 -2.28
C ILE A 263 -5.69 -24.82 -0.91
N ALA A 264 -5.33 -23.64 -0.40
CA ALA A 264 -5.99 -23.03 0.75
C ALA A 264 -6.76 -21.80 0.28
N ALA A 265 -8.08 -21.84 0.37
CA ALA A 265 -8.99 -20.77 0.00
C ALA A 265 -9.67 -20.15 1.23
N LEU A 266 -9.89 -18.84 1.19
CA LEU A 266 -10.59 -18.04 2.19
C LEU A 266 -11.72 -17.28 1.51
N GLY A 267 -12.95 -17.47 2.00
CA GLY A 267 -14.13 -16.71 1.62
C GLY A 267 -14.64 -15.90 2.80
N ILE A 268 -14.86 -14.60 2.60
CA ILE A 268 -15.53 -13.72 3.55
C ILE A 268 -16.79 -13.20 2.87
N THR A 269 -17.96 -13.55 3.39
CA THR A 269 -19.24 -13.07 2.89
C THR A 269 -19.86 -12.11 3.89
N LEU A 270 -20.14 -10.90 3.44
CA LEU A 270 -20.85 -9.90 4.23
C LEU A 270 -22.18 -9.60 3.56
N GLN A 271 -23.24 -10.28 4.01
CA GLN A 271 -24.62 -10.09 3.54
C GLN A 271 -25.58 -10.35 4.69
N GLN A 272 -26.07 -9.30 5.36
CA GLN A 272 -26.88 -9.37 6.60
C GLN A 272 -26.17 -10.00 7.81
N LYS A 273 -25.31 -10.99 7.60
CA LYS A 273 -24.42 -11.65 8.57
C LYS A 273 -23.01 -11.70 7.99
N LEU A 274 -22.02 -11.96 8.85
CA LEU A 274 -20.63 -12.17 8.44
C LEU A 274 -20.35 -13.67 8.45
N SER A 275 -20.04 -14.25 7.30
CA SER A 275 -19.64 -15.65 7.17
C SER A 275 -18.18 -15.73 6.72
N LEU A 276 -17.40 -16.57 7.38
CA LEU A 276 -16.02 -16.87 7.01
C LEU A 276 -15.94 -18.36 6.67
N GLU A 277 -15.30 -18.68 5.56
CA GLU A 277 -15.07 -20.03 5.10
C GLU A 277 -13.59 -20.19 4.75
N LEU A 278 -12.92 -21.15 5.39
CA LEU A 278 -11.64 -21.66 4.94
C LEU A 278 -11.87 -23.01 4.27
N ALA A 279 -11.39 -23.17 3.06
CA ALA A 279 -11.53 -24.38 2.27
C ALA A 279 -10.14 -24.89 1.88
N PHE A 280 -9.91 -26.18 2.09
CA PHE A 280 -8.65 -26.84 1.77
C PHE A 280 -8.94 -28.00 0.83
N THR A 281 -8.35 -27.99 -0.36
CA THR A 281 -8.31 -29.16 -1.25
C THR A 281 -7.08 -30.00 -0.94
N GLN A 282 -7.16 -31.31 -1.17
CA GLN A 282 -6.08 -32.26 -0.91
C GLN A 282 -5.95 -33.28 -2.05
N GLU A 283 -4.73 -33.72 -2.34
CA GLU A 283 -4.44 -34.68 -3.42
C GLU A 283 -5.12 -36.05 -3.21
N LYS A 284 -5.23 -36.47 -1.94
CA LYS A 284 -5.84 -37.74 -1.53
C LYS A 284 -6.87 -37.49 -0.46
N ASN A 285 -8.05 -38.10 -0.60
CA ASN A 285 -9.09 -38.05 0.41
C ASN A 285 -8.57 -38.68 1.72
N SER A 286 -8.19 -37.82 2.65
CA SER A 286 -7.47 -38.19 3.86
C SER A 286 -8.02 -37.40 5.05
N PRO A 287 -8.09 -38.00 6.26
CA PRO A 287 -8.75 -37.36 7.40
C PRO A 287 -7.85 -36.37 8.14
N GLU A 288 -6.57 -36.24 7.83
CA GLU A 288 -5.57 -35.53 8.64
C GLU A 288 -5.85 -34.03 8.71
N ILE A 289 -6.18 -33.37 7.59
CA ILE A 289 -6.54 -31.94 7.59
C ILE A 289 -7.79 -31.71 8.43
N ARG A 290 -8.82 -32.55 8.26
CA ARG A 290 -10.06 -32.48 9.05
C ARG A 290 -9.77 -32.68 10.54
N GLN A 291 -9.01 -33.71 10.91
CA GLN A 291 -8.67 -34.02 12.29
C GLN A 291 -7.81 -32.92 12.92
N ALA A 292 -6.87 -32.35 12.17
CA ALA A 292 -6.06 -31.20 12.57
C ALA A 292 -6.96 -30.00 12.92
N LEU A 293 -7.84 -29.60 12.00
CA LEU A 293 -8.76 -28.48 12.21
C LEU A 293 -9.75 -28.74 13.37
N GLN A 294 -10.25 -29.96 13.51
CA GLN A 294 -11.13 -30.35 14.62
C GLN A 294 -10.41 -30.32 15.97
N SER A 295 -9.16 -30.80 16.02
CA SER A 295 -8.33 -30.80 17.23
C SER A 295 -8.00 -29.39 17.67
N LEU A 296 -7.67 -28.50 16.73
CA LEU A 296 -7.45 -27.07 16.99
C LEU A 296 -8.71 -26.39 17.53
N LEU A 297 -9.86 -26.65 16.91
CA LEU A 297 -11.14 -26.10 17.36
C LEU A 297 -11.47 -26.57 18.78
N GLY A 298 -11.31 -27.87 19.06
CA GLY A 298 -11.52 -28.46 20.39
C GLY A 298 -10.57 -27.88 21.44
N LEU A 299 -9.28 -27.72 21.09
CA LEU A 299 -8.30 -27.09 21.96
C LEU A 299 -8.70 -25.64 22.30
N GLY A 300 -9.08 -24.85 21.29
CA GLY A 300 -9.56 -23.47 21.48
C GLY A 300 -10.79 -23.40 22.38
N GLN A 301 -11.77 -24.28 22.17
CA GLN A 301 -12.98 -24.37 23.00
C GLN A 301 -12.67 -24.75 24.45
N ASN A 302 -11.78 -25.72 24.67
CA ASN A 302 -11.37 -26.16 26.01
C ASN A 302 -10.61 -25.06 26.75
N MET A 303 -9.69 -24.38 26.07
CA MET A 303 -8.97 -23.22 26.61
C MET A 303 -9.93 -22.11 27.03
N LEU A 304 -10.91 -21.76 26.20
CA LEU A 304 -11.91 -20.75 26.52
C LEU A 304 -12.75 -21.13 27.75
N ARG A 305 -13.19 -22.40 27.84
CA ARG A 305 -13.91 -22.93 29.01
C ARG A 305 -13.08 -22.81 30.29
N GLN A 306 -11.80 -23.20 30.24
CA GLN A 306 -10.90 -23.11 31.39
C GLN A 306 -10.66 -21.65 31.82
N MET A 307 -10.47 -20.74 30.86
CA MET A 307 -10.31 -19.32 31.17
C MET A 307 -11.56 -18.72 31.83
N ASN A 308 -12.74 -19.06 31.33
CA ASN A 308 -14.00 -18.60 31.91
C ASN A 308 -14.21 -19.18 33.33
N ALA A 309 -13.82 -20.43 33.57
CA ALA A 309 -13.85 -21.04 34.91
C ALA A 309 -12.89 -20.33 35.88
N ASN A 310 -11.65 -20.08 35.45
CA ASN A 310 -10.65 -19.39 36.27
C ASN A 310 -11.04 -17.94 36.59
N ASN A 311 -11.63 -17.20 35.65
CA ASN A 311 -12.12 -15.84 35.90
C ASN A 311 -13.26 -15.83 36.93
N LYS A 312 -14.19 -16.80 36.87
CA LYS A 312 -15.25 -16.95 37.87
C LYS A 312 -14.70 -17.25 39.26
N GLN A 313 -13.67 -18.11 39.35
CA GLN A 313 -13.02 -18.44 40.62
C GLN A 313 -12.22 -17.28 41.22
N THR A 314 -11.51 -16.52 40.39
CA THR A 314 -10.63 -15.43 40.86
C THR A 314 -11.35 -14.10 41.14
N LYS A 315 -12.66 -14.00 40.84
CA LYS A 315 -13.48 -12.78 40.98
C LYS A 315 -12.83 -11.52 40.40
N ARG A 316 -11.93 -11.65 39.43
CA ARG A 316 -11.27 -10.52 38.80
C ARG A 316 -12.23 -9.89 37.80
N PRO A 317 -12.67 -8.63 37.99
CA PRO A 317 -13.55 -7.99 37.03
C PRO A 317 -12.80 -7.80 35.70
N LEU A 318 -13.38 -8.31 34.62
CA LEU A 318 -12.89 -8.05 33.28
C LEU A 318 -13.23 -6.60 32.91
N ARG A 319 -12.31 -5.94 32.21
CA ARG A 319 -12.63 -4.65 31.60
C ARG A 319 -13.63 -4.86 30.45
N PRO A 320 -14.49 -3.89 30.12
CA PRO A 320 -15.50 -4.04 29.08
C PRO A 320 -14.94 -4.46 27.70
N ASP A 321 -13.75 -3.98 27.33
CA ASP A 321 -13.06 -4.35 26.10
C ASP A 321 -12.64 -5.83 26.10
N GLN A 322 -12.18 -6.35 27.23
CA GLN A 322 -11.78 -7.74 27.39
C GLN A 322 -12.99 -8.67 27.34
N GLU A 323 -14.10 -8.26 27.97
CA GLU A 323 -15.35 -9.02 27.94
C GLU A 323 -15.91 -9.12 26.51
N ALA A 324 -15.92 -8.01 25.77
CA ALA A 324 -16.35 -7.99 24.37
C ALA A 324 -15.48 -8.90 23.49
N GLN A 325 -14.16 -8.89 23.67
CA GLN A 325 -13.24 -9.78 22.95
C GLN A 325 -13.47 -11.26 23.29
N ILE A 326 -13.72 -11.59 24.56
CA ILE A 326 -14.01 -12.96 24.99
C ILE A 326 -15.32 -13.44 24.37
N LYS A 327 -16.39 -12.63 24.42
CA LYS A 327 -17.69 -12.94 23.79
C LYS A 327 -17.56 -13.16 22.29
N LEU A 328 -16.76 -12.34 21.60
CA LEU A 328 -16.48 -12.52 20.17
C LEU A 328 -15.81 -13.88 19.89
N VAL A 329 -14.77 -14.23 20.67
CA VAL A 329 -14.09 -15.53 20.53
C VAL A 329 -15.04 -16.69 20.81
N GLU A 330 -15.89 -16.56 21.82
CA GLU A 330 -16.93 -17.56 22.16
C GLU A 330 -17.91 -17.77 21.01
N GLN A 331 -18.40 -16.68 20.40
CA GLN A 331 -19.28 -16.74 19.23
C GLN A 331 -18.61 -17.37 18.02
N ILE A 332 -17.35 -17.02 17.73
CA ILE A 332 -16.58 -17.63 16.64
C ILE A 332 -16.45 -19.13 16.91
N LEU A 333 -15.83 -19.54 18.01
CA LEU A 333 -15.57 -20.95 18.31
C LEU A 333 -16.86 -21.78 18.45
N GLY A 334 -17.94 -21.20 18.95
CA GLY A 334 -19.24 -21.85 19.09
C GLY A 334 -19.99 -22.04 17.78
N SER A 335 -19.79 -21.14 16.80
CA SER A 335 -20.42 -21.20 15.48
C SER A 335 -19.56 -21.91 14.43
N THR A 336 -18.25 -22.06 14.67
CA THR A 336 -17.34 -22.74 13.75
C THR A 336 -17.66 -24.23 13.62
N ARG A 337 -17.66 -24.74 12.38
CA ARG A 337 -17.84 -26.16 12.05
C ARG A 337 -16.75 -26.60 11.08
N VAL A 338 -16.27 -27.83 11.26
CA VAL A 338 -15.38 -28.51 10.32
C VAL A 338 -16.18 -29.57 9.59
N THR A 339 -16.18 -29.53 8.26
CA THR A 339 -16.81 -30.54 7.41
C THR A 339 -15.80 -31.03 6.39
N GLN A 340 -15.99 -32.25 5.89
CA GLN A 340 -15.19 -32.81 4.80
C GLN A 340 -16.14 -33.47 3.83
N ASN A 341 -15.99 -33.14 2.55
CA ASN A 341 -16.64 -33.81 1.43
C ASN A 341 -15.53 -34.24 0.47
N GLU A 342 -15.26 -35.54 0.41
CA GLU A 342 -14.17 -36.09 -0.40
C GLU A 342 -12.82 -35.41 -0.10
N ASP A 343 -12.23 -34.77 -1.11
CA ASP A 343 -10.98 -34.02 -1.08
C ASP A 343 -11.13 -32.58 -0.55
N LEU A 344 -12.35 -32.12 -0.25
CA LEU A 344 -12.60 -30.77 0.21
C LEU A 344 -12.88 -30.72 1.71
N VAL A 345 -11.99 -30.10 2.48
CA VAL A 345 -12.18 -29.84 3.91
C VAL A 345 -12.54 -28.36 4.12
N LYS A 346 -13.69 -28.11 4.76
CA LYS A 346 -14.18 -26.75 5.05
C LYS A 346 -14.24 -26.46 6.55
N LEU A 347 -13.71 -25.31 6.93
CA LEU A 347 -13.93 -24.67 8.23
C LEU A 347 -14.80 -23.43 8.03
N SER A 348 -16.05 -23.49 8.46
CA SER A 348 -17.02 -22.41 8.25
C SER A 348 -17.51 -21.83 9.58
N THR A 349 -17.61 -20.51 9.68
CA THR A 349 -18.15 -19.79 10.84
C THR A 349 -19.11 -18.69 10.38
N SER A 350 -20.08 -18.35 11.24
CA SER A 350 -21.09 -17.35 10.94
C SER A 350 -21.36 -16.49 12.16
N LEU A 351 -21.15 -15.19 12.00
CA LEU A 351 -21.36 -14.16 13.01
C LEU A 351 -22.56 -13.30 12.63
N ASN A 352 -23.31 -12.84 13.63
CA ASN A 352 -24.49 -12.01 13.41
C ASN A 352 -24.12 -10.58 12.95
N SER A 353 -25.13 -9.82 12.53
CA SER A 353 -24.98 -8.46 11.99
C SER A 353 -24.38 -7.45 12.99
N GLU A 354 -24.72 -7.59 14.28
CA GLU A 354 -24.29 -6.70 15.35
C GLU A 354 -22.80 -6.87 15.62
N THR A 355 -22.35 -8.13 15.78
CA THR A 355 -20.93 -8.48 15.94
C THR A 355 -20.10 -7.97 14.77
N CYS A 356 -20.60 -8.10 13.53
CA CYS A 356 -19.92 -7.56 12.37
C CYS A 356 -19.76 -6.03 12.43
N THR A 357 -20.81 -5.31 12.81
CA THR A 357 -20.78 -3.84 12.91
C THR A 357 -19.72 -3.39 13.92
N ASN A 358 -19.65 -4.07 15.07
CA ASN A 358 -18.65 -3.81 16.11
C ASN A 358 -17.21 -4.10 15.62
N MET A 359 -17.03 -5.16 14.83
CA MET A 359 -15.72 -5.48 14.24
C MET A 359 -15.26 -4.43 13.23
N VAL A 360 -16.14 -3.98 12.33
CA VAL A 360 -15.80 -2.93 11.36
C VAL A 360 -15.42 -1.63 12.09
N ALA A 361 -16.19 -1.25 13.12
CA ALA A 361 -15.88 -0.09 13.94
C ALA A 361 -14.49 -0.20 14.63
N ALA A 362 -14.13 -1.39 15.12
CA ALA A 362 -12.83 -1.63 15.76
C ALA A 362 -11.65 -1.61 14.76
N ILE A 363 -11.89 -1.93 13.49
CA ILE A 363 -10.85 -1.94 12.44
C ILE A 363 -10.61 -0.53 11.88
N LEU A 364 -11.57 0.40 12.03
CA LEU A 364 -11.51 1.75 11.47
C LEU A 364 -10.21 2.52 11.80
N PRO A 365 -9.72 2.55 13.06
CA PRO A 365 -8.45 3.19 13.37
C PRO A 365 -7.26 2.51 12.68
N GLY A 366 -7.32 1.18 12.51
CA GLY A 366 -6.32 0.42 11.78
C GLY A 366 -6.28 0.78 10.30
N ILE A 367 -7.42 1.03 9.66
CA ILE A 367 -7.49 1.52 8.28
C ILE A 367 -6.82 2.89 8.17
N LEU A 368 -7.07 3.80 9.11
CA LEU A 368 -6.44 5.12 9.14
C LEU A 368 -4.93 5.04 9.33
N GLN A 369 -4.45 4.18 10.24
CA GLN A 369 -3.01 3.96 10.46
C GLN A 369 -2.32 3.37 9.24
N ALA A 370 -2.94 2.38 8.59
CA ALA A 370 -2.40 1.77 7.39
C ALA A 370 -2.31 2.78 6.23
N ARG A 371 -3.32 3.67 6.11
CA ARG A 371 -3.31 4.77 5.14
C ARG A 371 -2.17 5.76 5.38
N GLU A 372 -1.98 6.20 6.62
CA GLU A 372 -0.89 7.13 6.96
C GLU A 372 0.48 6.49 6.71
N ALA A 373 0.64 5.21 7.02
CA ALA A 373 1.84 4.46 6.68
C ALA A 373 2.09 4.40 5.16
N ALA A 374 1.04 4.18 4.36
CA ALA A 374 1.15 4.17 2.89
C ALA A 374 1.59 5.53 2.35
N ARG A 375 1.08 6.65 2.90
CA ARG A 375 1.49 8.00 2.47
C ARG A 375 2.88 8.38 2.90
N ARG A 376 3.30 7.97 4.09
CA ARG A 376 4.69 8.06 4.51
C ARG A 376 5.60 7.34 3.52
N SER A 377 5.21 6.13 3.11
CA SER A 377 5.94 5.36 2.10
C SER A 377 5.98 6.06 0.74
N ALA A 378 4.86 6.63 0.29
CA ALA A 378 4.81 7.40 -0.96
C ALA A 378 5.64 8.69 -0.89
N SER A 379 5.59 9.44 0.22
CA SER A 379 6.44 10.62 0.42
C SER A 379 7.93 10.24 0.42
N LYS A 380 8.29 9.16 1.12
CA LYS A 380 9.63 8.58 1.09
C LYS A 380 10.07 8.23 -0.33
N ASN A 381 9.17 7.68 -1.15
CA ASN A 381 9.46 7.34 -2.53
C ASN A 381 9.65 8.59 -3.42
N ASN A 382 8.86 9.64 -3.20
CA ASN A 382 9.07 10.93 -3.89
C ASN A 382 10.48 11.47 -3.62
N ILE A 383 10.92 11.48 -2.37
CA ILE A 383 12.29 11.91 -2.03
C ILE A 383 13.33 11.01 -2.69
N ARG A 384 13.13 9.68 -2.70
CA ARG A 384 14.05 8.77 -3.43
C ARG A 384 14.16 9.12 -4.90
N ARG A 385 13.04 9.43 -5.56
CA ARG A 385 13.02 9.86 -6.96
C ARG A 385 13.74 11.20 -7.17
N ILE A 386 13.56 12.16 -6.26
CA ILE A 386 14.30 13.43 -6.28
C ILE A 386 15.80 13.18 -6.13
N MET A 387 16.20 12.34 -5.16
CA MET A 387 17.61 12.04 -4.95
C MET A 387 18.23 11.30 -6.14
N LEU A 388 17.50 10.35 -6.75
CA LEU A 388 17.93 9.69 -7.97
C LEU A 388 18.14 10.72 -9.10
N ALA A 389 17.22 11.67 -9.26
CA ALA A 389 17.37 12.77 -10.21
C ALA A 389 18.58 13.68 -9.88
N PHE A 390 18.89 13.95 -8.61
CA PHE A 390 20.14 14.64 -8.22
C PHE A 390 21.39 13.87 -8.63
N HIS A 391 21.40 12.54 -8.44
CA HIS A 391 22.53 11.71 -8.87
C HIS A 391 22.68 11.68 -10.39
N ASN A 392 21.57 11.56 -11.13
CA ASN A 392 21.61 11.62 -12.59
C ASN A 392 22.08 12.99 -13.09
N TYR A 393 21.59 14.08 -12.50
CA TYR A 393 22.09 15.43 -12.78
C TYR A 393 23.61 15.53 -12.53
N HIS A 394 24.10 14.97 -11.42
CA HIS A 394 25.52 14.95 -11.11
C HIS A 394 26.35 14.12 -12.10
N LEU A 395 25.82 13.04 -12.67
CA LEU A 395 26.53 12.28 -13.70
C LEU A 395 26.84 13.17 -14.92
N ASP A 396 25.91 14.04 -15.30
CA ASP A 396 26.03 14.90 -16.47
C ASP A 396 26.80 16.20 -16.16
N HIS A 397 26.54 16.81 -15.01
CA HIS A 397 27.07 18.13 -14.64
C HIS A 397 28.29 18.09 -13.70
N LYS A 398 28.62 16.91 -13.16
CA LYS A 398 29.70 16.67 -12.18
C LYS A 398 29.53 17.38 -10.83
N HIS A 399 28.34 17.89 -10.54
CA HIS A 399 27.94 18.48 -9.26
C HIS A 399 26.43 18.30 -9.05
N PHE A 400 25.94 18.36 -7.81
CA PHE A 400 24.51 18.53 -7.52
C PHE A 400 24.00 19.88 -8.03
N PRO A 401 22.72 20.00 -8.45
CA PRO A 401 22.21 21.26 -8.95
C PRO A 401 22.30 22.35 -7.88
N PRO A 402 22.66 23.60 -8.24
CA PRO A 402 22.58 24.71 -7.30
C PRO A 402 21.12 24.97 -6.92
N ALA A 403 20.86 25.43 -5.69
CA ALA A 403 19.48 25.72 -5.25
C ALA A 403 18.77 26.76 -6.13
N VAL A 404 19.53 27.72 -6.63
CA VAL A 404 19.09 28.72 -7.59
C VAL A 404 19.96 28.61 -8.83
N VAL A 405 19.31 28.36 -9.96
CA VAL A 405 19.94 28.27 -11.28
C VAL A 405 19.70 29.58 -12.00
N VAL A 406 20.74 30.15 -12.59
CA VAL A 406 20.65 31.42 -13.30
C VAL A 406 20.34 31.14 -14.77
N GLY A 407 19.32 31.80 -15.31
CA GLY A 407 18.89 31.66 -16.70
C GLY A 407 19.95 32.12 -17.72
N PRO A 408 19.73 31.88 -19.02
CA PRO A 408 20.69 32.23 -20.08
C PRO A 408 21.01 33.73 -20.18
N ASP A 409 20.16 34.58 -19.60
CA ASP A 409 20.37 36.03 -19.48
C ASP A 409 21.40 36.42 -18.40
N GLY A 410 21.89 35.44 -17.63
CA GLY A 410 22.85 35.63 -16.55
C GLY A 410 22.27 36.32 -15.31
N LYS A 411 20.94 36.50 -15.23
CA LYS A 411 20.29 37.29 -14.16
C LYS A 411 19.04 36.65 -13.57
N THR A 412 18.24 35.94 -14.36
CA THR A 412 16.93 35.45 -13.92
C THR A 412 17.08 34.19 -13.05
N PRO A 413 16.58 34.17 -11.81
CA PRO A 413 16.71 33.01 -10.93
C PRO A 413 15.60 31.97 -11.17
N HIS A 414 15.99 30.70 -11.21
CA HIS A 414 15.13 29.53 -11.38
C HIS A 414 15.37 28.49 -10.29
N SER A 415 14.33 27.72 -9.97
CA SER A 415 14.45 26.67 -8.95
C SER A 415 15.20 25.47 -9.53
N TRP A 416 16.04 24.83 -8.71
CA TRP A 416 16.61 23.51 -8.99
C TRP A 416 15.56 22.48 -9.41
N ARG A 417 14.31 22.62 -8.93
CA ARG A 417 13.19 21.74 -9.29
C ARG A 417 12.87 21.76 -10.78
N VAL A 418 13.07 22.90 -11.44
CA VAL A 418 12.88 23.02 -12.90
C VAL A 418 13.97 22.26 -13.64
N GLU A 419 15.24 22.42 -13.23
CA GLU A 419 16.38 21.69 -13.83
C GLU A 419 16.30 20.17 -13.66
N LEU A 420 15.56 19.69 -12.67
CA LEU A 420 15.36 18.25 -12.49
C LEU A 420 14.29 17.64 -13.38
N LEU A 421 13.45 18.42 -14.05
CA LEU A 421 12.34 17.88 -14.85
C LEU A 421 12.80 16.84 -15.89
N PRO A 422 13.89 17.04 -16.66
CA PRO A 422 14.41 16.04 -17.59
C PRO A 422 14.73 14.69 -16.92
N TYR A 423 15.27 14.72 -15.71
CA TYR A 423 15.66 13.53 -14.93
C TYR A 423 14.49 12.87 -14.18
N LEU A 424 13.30 13.45 -14.29
CA LEU A 424 12.06 12.98 -13.65
C LEU A 424 11.00 12.58 -14.68
N ASP A 425 11.43 12.30 -15.93
CA ASP A 425 10.58 12.00 -17.08
C ASP A 425 9.58 13.13 -17.39
N GLN A 426 9.97 14.38 -17.20
CA GLN A 426 9.15 15.57 -17.45
C GLN A 426 9.76 16.49 -18.54
N GLN A 427 10.42 15.92 -19.54
CA GLN A 427 11.06 16.69 -20.65
C GLN A 427 10.07 17.64 -21.33
N ALA A 428 8.87 17.17 -21.68
CA ALA A 428 7.85 18.00 -22.33
C ALA A 428 7.41 19.21 -21.48
N LEU A 429 7.47 19.10 -20.14
CA LEU A 429 7.17 20.21 -19.24
C LEU A 429 8.35 21.17 -19.13
N TYR A 430 9.58 20.64 -19.16
CA TYR A 430 10.81 21.43 -19.20
C TYR A 430 10.88 22.30 -20.45
N ASP A 431 10.63 21.72 -21.63
CA ASP A 431 10.68 22.43 -22.92
C ASP A 431 9.66 23.58 -23.02
N GLN A 432 8.55 23.49 -22.27
CA GLN A 432 7.56 24.55 -22.20
C GLN A 432 8.01 25.72 -21.32
N TYR A 433 8.90 25.48 -20.35
CA TYR A 433 9.33 26.47 -19.38
C TYR A 433 10.36 27.44 -19.99
N ARG A 434 10.14 28.74 -19.80
CA ARG A 434 11.02 29.78 -20.36
C ARG A 434 12.06 30.21 -19.33
N MET A 435 13.29 29.74 -19.50
CA MET A 435 14.44 30.09 -18.65
C MET A 435 14.96 31.52 -18.86
N ASN A 436 14.45 32.26 -19.85
CA ASN A 436 14.74 33.68 -20.06
C ASN A 436 13.66 34.60 -19.47
N GLU A 437 12.68 34.04 -18.76
CA GLU A 437 11.61 34.80 -18.10
C GLU A 437 11.52 34.43 -16.61
N PRO A 438 11.17 35.36 -15.70
CA PRO A 438 10.98 35.03 -14.29
C PRO A 438 10.00 33.87 -14.06
N TRP A 439 10.18 33.14 -12.95
CA TRP A 439 9.33 31.99 -12.58
C TRP A 439 7.83 32.35 -12.47
N ASP A 440 7.52 33.61 -12.19
CA ASP A 440 6.17 34.17 -12.03
C ASP A 440 5.69 34.99 -13.24
N SER A 441 6.41 34.95 -14.37
CA SER A 441 5.97 35.56 -15.63
C SER A 441 4.57 35.06 -16.04
N PRO A 442 3.81 35.82 -16.84
CA PRO A 442 2.50 35.37 -17.31
C PRO A 442 2.52 33.99 -18.01
N HIS A 443 3.65 33.64 -18.66
CA HIS A 443 3.86 32.33 -19.28
C HIS A 443 4.19 31.26 -18.23
N ASN A 444 5.26 31.45 -17.46
CA ASN A 444 5.74 30.46 -16.48
C ASN A 444 4.74 30.21 -15.35
N ARG A 445 3.90 31.19 -14.99
CA ARG A 445 2.81 31.03 -14.01
C ARG A 445 1.75 30.02 -14.46
N LYS A 446 1.53 29.84 -15.77
CA LYS A 446 0.63 28.79 -16.27
C LYS A 446 1.23 27.41 -16.03
N ILE A 447 2.54 27.27 -16.24
CA ILE A 447 3.30 26.04 -16.01
C ILE A 447 3.36 25.70 -14.52
N ALA A 448 3.48 26.71 -13.65
CA ALA A 448 3.45 26.53 -12.19
C ALA A 448 2.13 25.92 -11.68
N LYS A 449 1.04 25.98 -12.46
CA LYS A 449 -0.24 25.32 -12.14
C LYS A 449 -0.26 23.83 -12.49
N THR A 450 0.75 23.33 -13.20
CA THR A 450 0.90 21.91 -13.50
C THR A 450 1.35 21.17 -12.24
N VAL A 451 0.65 20.08 -11.91
CA VAL A 451 0.98 19.22 -10.76
C VAL A 451 2.08 18.24 -11.14
N VAL A 452 3.26 18.42 -10.54
CA VAL A 452 4.41 17.50 -10.62
C VAL A 452 4.42 16.64 -9.35
N PRO A 453 3.91 15.39 -9.38
CA PRO A 453 3.64 14.61 -8.16
C PRO A 453 4.88 14.37 -7.29
N VAL A 454 6.05 14.26 -7.91
CA VAL A 454 7.31 14.01 -7.19
C VAL A 454 7.74 15.18 -6.31
N PHE A 455 7.28 16.41 -6.60
CA PHE A 455 7.54 17.58 -5.75
C PHE A 455 6.48 17.81 -4.67
N ASN A 456 5.38 17.06 -4.69
CA ASN A 456 4.24 17.25 -3.80
C ASN A 456 4.11 16.09 -2.83
N ASN A 457 3.89 16.39 -1.55
CA ASN A 457 3.64 15.35 -0.56
C ASN A 457 2.22 14.78 -0.78
N PRO A 458 2.01 13.44 -0.69
CA PRO A 458 0.67 12.83 -0.75
C PRO A 458 -0.31 13.39 0.29
N ASN A 459 0.24 13.88 1.39
CA ASN A 459 -0.38 14.69 2.39
C ASN A 459 -0.20 16.19 2.05
N SER A 460 -0.52 16.69 0.86
CA SER A 460 -0.62 18.14 0.61
C SER A 460 -2.02 18.53 0.15
N GLU A 461 -2.55 19.63 0.70
CA GLU A 461 -3.83 20.20 0.26
C GLU A 461 -3.68 21.02 -1.04
N LYS A 462 -2.47 21.46 -1.36
CA LYS A 462 -2.14 22.25 -2.55
C LYS A 462 -1.21 21.44 -3.44
N SER A 463 -1.76 20.78 -4.46
CA SER A 463 -1.03 19.86 -5.34
C SER A 463 0.07 20.52 -6.20
N THR A 464 0.00 21.85 -6.39
CA THR A 464 0.99 22.64 -7.14
C THR A 464 2.12 23.20 -6.27
N ASN A 465 2.07 22.99 -4.95
CA ASN A 465 3.12 23.45 -4.05
C ASN A 465 4.23 22.41 -3.90
N ALA A 466 5.46 22.89 -3.80
CA ALA A 466 6.59 22.10 -3.35
C ALA A 466 6.38 21.68 -1.89
N SER A 467 6.71 20.42 -1.62
CA SER A 467 6.70 19.84 -0.28
C SER A 467 8.08 19.35 0.15
N TYR A 468 9.04 19.34 -0.79
CA TYR A 468 10.41 18.90 -0.58
C TYR A 468 11.34 20.05 -0.93
N PHE A 469 12.23 20.39 -0.01
CA PHE A 469 13.08 21.59 -0.04
C PHE A 469 14.52 21.26 0.25
N VAL A 470 15.43 22.02 -0.34
CA VAL A 470 16.85 21.96 0.06
C VAL A 470 17.11 23.00 1.15
N VAL A 471 18.23 22.86 1.85
CA VAL A 471 18.70 23.87 2.80
C VAL A 471 19.84 24.65 2.17
N THR A 472 19.68 25.98 2.14
CA THR A 472 20.65 26.92 1.57
C THR A 472 21.35 27.69 2.67
N GLY A 473 22.60 28.08 2.44
CA GLY A 473 23.37 28.91 3.35
C GLY A 473 24.82 28.44 3.48
N PRO A 474 25.71 29.24 4.08
CA PRO A 474 27.11 28.91 4.22
C PRO A 474 27.32 27.53 4.87
N GLY A 475 28.19 26.70 4.29
CA GLY A 475 28.53 25.38 4.84
C GLY A 475 27.51 24.26 4.60
N THR A 476 26.41 24.54 3.89
CA THR A 476 25.40 23.53 3.51
C THR A 476 25.65 23.00 2.10
N VAL A 477 25.05 21.86 1.75
CA VAL A 477 25.14 21.24 0.42
C VAL A 477 24.73 22.22 -0.69
N PHE A 478 23.72 23.05 -0.44
CA PHE A 478 23.20 24.03 -1.41
C PHE A 478 23.57 25.48 -1.05
N GLY A 479 24.67 25.66 -0.32
CA GLY A 479 25.25 26.97 -0.03
C GLY A 479 26.06 27.55 -1.20
N ASN A 480 26.61 26.70 -2.06
CA ASN A 480 27.39 27.12 -3.21
C ASN A 480 26.49 27.45 -4.42
N LYS A 481 26.70 28.64 -5.01
CA LYS A 481 25.95 29.11 -6.19
C LYS A 481 26.23 28.28 -7.45
N THR A 482 27.36 27.59 -7.53
CA THR A 482 27.72 26.75 -8.69
C THR A 482 27.41 25.28 -8.48
N GLY A 483 26.76 24.90 -7.37
CA GLY A 483 26.58 23.50 -6.99
C GLY A 483 27.80 22.92 -6.26
N ILE A 484 27.68 21.67 -5.82
CA ILE A 484 28.70 20.96 -5.03
C ILE A 484 28.95 19.56 -5.58
N LYS A 485 30.20 19.11 -5.57
CA LYS A 485 30.58 17.74 -5.94
C LYS A 485 30.38 16.82 -4.74
N LEU A 486 30.03 15.55 -4.99
CA LEU A 486 29.92 14.57 -3.91
C LEU A 486 31.21 14.42 -3.08
N SER A 487 32.38 14.58 -3.71
CA SER A 487 33.69 14.54 -3.05
C SER A 487 33.94 15.72 -2.10
N GLU A 488 33.19 16.80 -2.20
CA GLU A 488 33.30 17.99 -1.35
C GLU A 488 32.44 17.87 -0.07
N ILE A 489 31.65 16.81 0.06
CA ILE A 489 30.83 16.51 1.23
C ILE A 489 31.66 15.71 2.24
N LEU A 490 32.52 16.43 2.98
CA LEU A 490 33.50 15.86 3.91
C LEU A 490 32.87 15.22 5.15
N GLY A 491 31.66 15.63 5.54
CA GLY A 491 30.88 15.04 6.64
C GLY A 491 30.32 13.65 6.34
N GLY A 492 30.49 13.15 5.10
CA GLY A 492 30.00 11.86 4.64
C GLY A 492 28.60 11.95 4.01
N THR A 493 28.44 11.42 2.81
CA THR A 493 27.19 11.53 2.03
C THR A 493 26.00 10.85 2.71
N SER A 494 26.24 9.81 3.51
CA SER A 494 25.21 9.12 4.31
C SER A 494 24.83 9.85 5.61
N ASN A 495 25.54 10.93 5.97
CA ASN A 495 25.34 11.70 7.19
C ASN A 495 24.99 13.18 6.90
N THR A 496 24.88 13.57 5.63
CA THR A 496 24.51 14.94 5.24
C THR A 496 23.17 14.94 4.53
N ILE A 497 22.21 15.71 5.06
CA ILE A 497 20.88 15.88 4.49
C ILE A 497 20.94 16.80 3.27
N ALA A 498 20.38 16.34 2.16
CA ALA A 498 20.20 17.12 0.94
C ALA A 498 18.79 17.72 0.85
N VAL A 499 17.75 16.92 1.16
CA VAL A 499 16.34 17.28 0.95
C VAL A 499 15.53 17.08 2.22
N PHE A 500 14.68 18.06 2.54
CA PHE A 500 13.72 18.06 3.63
C PHE A 500 12.30 18.03 3.11
N GLU A 501 11.47 17.21 3.74
CA GLU A 501 10.03 17.39 3.68
C GLU A 501 9.61 18.57 4.59
N ALA A 502 8.83 19.52 4.07
CA ALA A 502 8.29 20.65 4.84
C ALA A 502 6.99 21.23 4.24
N LYS A 503 5.97 21.50 5.07
CA LYS A 503 4.71 22.15 4.65
C LYS A 503 4.94 23.66 4.48
N ARG A 504 4.93 24.14 3.24
CA ARG A 504 5.12 25.56 2.88
C ARG A 504 4.19 25.98 1.75
N ASP A 505 3.85 27.26 1.69
CA ASP A 505 3.05 27.83 0.60
C ASP A 505 3.92 28.35 -0.54
N ILE A 506 4.69 27.45 -1.15
CA ILE A 506 5.68 27.77 -2.18
C ILE A 506 5.35 26.95 -3.44
N PRO A 507 4.99 27.59 -4.57
CA PRO A 507 4.85 26.91 -5.86
C PRO A 507 6.16 26.23 -6.27
N TRP A 508 6.10 25.07 -6.90
CA TRP A 508 7.31 24.29 -7.21
C TRP A 508 8.29 24.98 -8.19
N THR A 509 7.84 25.95 -8.98
CA THR A 509 8.71 26.73 -9.89
C THR A 509 9.44 27.88 -9.20
N LYS A 510 9.03 28.28 -8.00
CA LYS A 510 9.62 29.42 -7.29
C LYS A 510 11.01 29.03 -6.77
N PRO A 511 12.07 29.82 -7.04
CA PRO A 511 13.44 29.59 -6.53
C PRO A 511 13.54 29.99 -5.05
N ALA A 512 12.76 29.32 -4.20
CA ALA A 512 12.71 29.57 -2.77
C ALA A 512 12.82 28.25 -2.01
N ASP A 513 13.85 28.18 -1.17
CA ASP A 513 14.18 27.03 -0.35
C ASP A 513 14.46 27.50 1.10
N ILE A 514 14.93 26.60 1.97
CA ILE A 514 15.01 26.91 3.40
C ILE A 514 16.37 27.53 3.74
N PRO A 515 16.43 28.80 4.17
CA PRO A 515 17.68 29.41 4.58
C PRO A 515 18.16 28.87 5.94
N PHE A 516 19.46 28.69 6.06
CA PHE A 516 20.14 28.31 7.29
C PHE A 516 21.39 29.18 7.50
N ASP A 517 21.47 29.82 8.66
CA ASP A 517 22.53 30.75 9.04
C ASP A 517 23.59 30.12 9.96
N GLY A 518 23.53 28.80 10.17
CA GLY A 518 24.37 28.08 11.13
C GLY A 518 23.85 28.11 12.57
N LYS A 519 22.83 28.94 12.87
CA LYS A 519 22.35 29.16 14.26
C LYS A 519 20.98 28.55 14.48
N LYS A 520 20.00 28.90 13.66
CA LYS A 520 18.61 28.44 13.83
C LYS A 520 18.32 27.27 12.91
N VAL A 521 17.99 26.12 13.50
CA VAL A 521 17.57 24.94 12.73
C VAL A 521 16.29 25.26 11.93
N PRO A 522 16.27 24.94 10.62
CA PRO A 522 15.08 25.01 9.77
C PRO A 522 13.84 24.34 10.37
N GLU A 523 12.66 24.94 10.18
CA GLU A 523 11.40 24.23 10.39
C GLU A 523 11.16 23.23 9.24
N PHE A 524 10.96 21.96 9.62
CA PHE A 524 10.70 20.82 8.73
C PHE A 524 9.41 20.08 9.14
N GLY A 525 8.90 19.22 8.26
CA GLY A 525 7.71 18.43 8.50
C GLY A 525 6.40 19.19 8.29
N GLY A 526 5.38 18.84 9.09
CA GLY A 526 4.03 19.41 8.95
C GLY A 526 3.09 18.60 8.04
N PHE A 527 3.52 17.44 7.55
CA PHE A 527 2.70 16.50 6.78
C PHE A 527 2.46 15.17 7.48
N HIS A 528 3.37 14.76 8.36
CA HIS A 528 3.28 13.52 9.12
C HIS A 528 3.37 13.82 10.62
N GLN A 529 2.65 13.04 11.43
CA GLN A 529 2.76 13.13 12.89
C GLN A 529 4.11 12.59 13.38
N GLY A 530 4.80 13.34 14.24
CA GLY A 530 6.02 12.93 14.94
C GLY A 530 7.34 13.16 14.19
N GLY A 531 7.32 13.75 12.99
CA GLY A 531 8.54 14.01 12.22
C GLY A 531 8.32 14.17 10.72
N ALA A 532 9.40 14.05 9.96
CA ALA A 532 9.41 14.25 8.51
C ALA A 532 10.42 13.32 7.82
N HIS A 533 10.24 13.04 6.54
CA HIS A 533 11.27 12.37 5.76
C HIS A 533 12.38 13.33 5.32
N VAL A 534 13.61 12.84 5.34
CA VAL A 534 14.80 13.55 4.84
C VAL A 534 15.57 12.65 3.87
N GLY A 535 16.02 13.24 2.77
CA GLY A 535 16.91 12.61 1.78
C GLY A 535 18.36 12.94 2.08
N LEU A 536 19.20 11.93 2.20
CA LEU A 536 20.64 12.07 2.43
C LEU A 536 21.37 12.13 1.09
N CYS A 537 22.59 12.68 1.07
CA CYS A 537 23.38 12.86 -0.15
C CYS A 537 23.82 11.55 -0.82
N ASP A 538 23.70 10.40 -0.15
CA ASP A 538 23.91 9.07 -0.71
C ASP A 538 22.66 8.48 -1.40
N GLY A 539 21.55 9.22 -1.41
CA GLY A 539 20.26 8.82 -1.98
C GLY A 539 19.38 8.00 -1.04
N SER A 540 19.85 7.69 0.17
CA SER A 540 19.03 7.05 1.19
C SER A 540 18.03 8.04 1.79
N VAL A 541 16.89 7.52 2.27
CA VAL A 541 15.83 8.34 2.87
C VAL A 541 15.53 7.83 4.27
N ARG A 542 15.56 8.74 5.24
CA ARG A 542 15.34 8.47 6.67
C ARG A 542 14.14 9.25 7.17
N PHE A 543 13.50 8.76 8.24
CA PHE A 543 12.49 9.52 8.96
C PHE A 543 13.18 10.22 10.13
N LEU A 544 13.15 11.55 10.12
CA LEU A 544 13.71 12.42 11.14
C LEU A 544 12.62 12.76 12.15
N SER A 545 12.84 12.41 13.41
CA SER A 545 11.90 12.72 14.49
C SER A 545 11.91 14.22 14.80
N GLU A 546 10.74 14.77 15.13
CA GLU A 546 10.65 16.15 15.65
C GLU A 546 11.37 16.32 17.01
N LEU A 547 11.62 15.21 17.71
CA LEU A 547 12.35 15.15 18.98
C LEU A 547 13.88 15.05 18.79
N THR A 548 14.39 15.03 17.55
CA THR A 548 15.82 14.94 17.31
C THR A 548 16.55 16.15 17.90
N ASN A 549 17.69 15.90 18.55
CA ASN A 549 18.52 16.93 19.14
C ASN A 549 18.91 17.99 18.09
N LYS A 550 18.73 19.28 18.42
CA LYS A 550 18.93 20.38 17.48
C LYS A 550 20.39 20.54 17.05
N ASP A 551 21.35 20.28 17.92
CA ASP A 551 22.77 20.39 17.58
C ASP A 551 23.19 19.23 16.68
N PHE A 552 22.72 18.01 16.95
CA PHE A 552 22.89 16.89 16.02
C PHE A 552 22.25 17.18 14.65
N LEU A 553 21.07 17.80 14.62
CA LEU A 553 20.46 18.17 13.35
C LEU A 553 21.27 19.25 12.59
N LYS A 554 21.95 20.17 13.29
CA LYS A 554 22.86 21.13 12.64
C LYS A 554 24.03 20.43 11.97
N THR A 555 24.59 19.38 12.58
CA THR A 555 25.72 18.64 11.97
C THR A 555 25.28 17.95 10.68
N LEU A 556 24.07 17.37 10.66
CA LEU A 556 23.49 16.76 9.46
C LEU A 556 23.22 17.77 8.33
N LEU A 557 23.16 19.07 8.62
CA LEU A 557 22.94 20.15 7.63
C LEU A 557 24.22 20.64 6.98
N THR A 558 25.38 20.31 7.54
CA THR A 558 26.68 20.84 7.11
C THR A 558 27.49 19.82 6.32
N ILE A 559 28.30 20.31 5.38
CA ILE A 559 29.20 19.48 4.55
C ILE A 559 30.53 19.16 5.24
N SER A 560 30.86 19.83 6.36
CA SER A 560 32.12 19.66 7.08
C SER A 560 32.04 18.52 8.11
N ALA A 561 33.18 17.90 8.39
CA ALA A 561 33.29 16.81 9.38
C ALA A 561 33.34 17.29 10.84
N ASP A 562 33.49 18.59 11.09
CA ASP A 562 33.64 19.15 12.43
C ASP A 562 32.29 19.33 13.13
N GLN A 563 31.82 18.28 13.82
CA GLN A 563 31.32 18.32 15.20
C GLN A 563 31.16 16.86 15.67
N LYS A 564 31.94 16.46 16.67
CA LYS A 564 31.88 15.14 17.34
C LYS A 564 30.42 14.77 17.68
N GLU A 565 30.04 13.53 17.36
CA GLU A 565 28.83 12.89 17.87
C GLU A 565 28.68 13.14 19.38
N PRO A 566 27.51 13.56 19.88
CA PRO A 566 27.13 13.18 21.23
C PRO A 566 26.95 11.66 21.23
N ALA A 567 27.68 10.99 22.12
CA ALA A 567 27.68 9.54 22.33
C ALA A 567 26.24 8.96 22.48
N PRO A 568 26.02 7.68 22.12
CA PRO A 568 24.70 7.08 21.89
C PRO A 568 23.70 7.15 23.04
#